data_AF-A0A7V0JEH3-F1
#
_entry.id   AF-A0A7V0JEH3-F1
#
_cell.length_a   1.000
_cell.length_b   1.000
_cell.length_c   1.000
_cell.angle_alpha   90.00
_cell.angle_beta   90.00
_cell.angle_gamma   90.00
#
_symmetry.space_group_name_H-M   'P 1'
#
loop_
_entity.id
_entity.type
_entity.pdbx_description
1 polymer ?
#
loop_
_entity_poly.entity_id
_entity_poly.type
_entity_poly.pdbx_seq_one_letter_code
_entity_poly.pdbx_strand_id
1 'polypeptide(L)'
;MKAKRSFIIILRTFFLLFSLYFLGDAFYRWDGISFYMRFAEFLPQLSLAFILWTLFGAAFAIGIWVVMFAFYKAIPKTLLPVRVEHTTALFIFIGLLILMQLVKRYHFPYVYLTDFITISIAKILLIVGILAAVVSWLGSKYAERILTWLDDRISPLVWLFAFLFTSAVLITVFNIGFTEASPVQANRPHVAGQEKIRPNIIFVLMDALTALDMQVYGYNRETTPFISEWAKDAVVFNRAYSASNWTTPGTMSILTGQRPWTHR
;
A
#
# COMPACT_ATOMS: atom_id res chain seq x y z
N MET A 1 -33.51 -12.97 -5.37
CA MET A 1 -32.11 -13.35 -5.06
C MET A 1 -31.95 -14.25 -3.83
N LYS A 2 -31.18 -15.34 -3.93
CA LYS A 2 -30.82 -16.22 -2.79
C LYS A 2 -29.63 -15.64 -2.00
N ALA A 3 -29.51 -15.98 -0.72
CA ALA A 3 -28.40 -15.57 0.15
C ALA A 3 -27.01 -15.90 -0.46
N LYS A 4 -26.84 -17.09 -1.03
CA LYS A 4 -25.61 -17.49 -1.76
C LYS A 4 -25.25 -16.51 -2.89
N ARG A 5 -26.24 -16.02 -3.63
CA ARG A 5 -26.00 -15.08 -4.74
C ARG A 5 -25.61 -13.69 -4.22
N SER A 6 -26.23 -13.23 -3.13
CA SER A 6 -25.82 -11.97 -2.46
C SER A 6 -24.37 -12.02 -1.97
N PHE A 7 -23.94 -13.15 -1.39
CA PHE A 7 -22.57 -13.36 -0.94
C PHE A 7 -21.58 -13.22 -2.09
N ILE A 8 -21.84 -13.89 -3.22
CA ILE A 8 -20.97 -13.86 -4.40
C ILE A 8 -20.83 -12.42 -4.92
N ILE A 9 -21.92 -11.66 -5.00
CA ILE A 9 -21.88 -10.28 -5.52
C ILE A 9 -21.06 -9.36 -4.60
N ILE A 10 -21.25 -9.44 -3.27
CA ILE A 10 -20.45 -8.68 -2.30
C ILE A 10 -18.98 -9.07 -2.41
N LEU A 11 -18.68 -10.37 -2.40
CA LEU A 11 -17.31 -10.88 -2.51
C LEU A 11 -16.62 -10.36 -3.77
N ARG A 12 -17.26 -10.47 -4.95
CA ARG A 12 -16.70 -10.04 -6.23
C ARG A 12 -16.49 -8.53 -6.30
N THR A 13 -17.43 -7.76 -5.77
CA THR A 13 -17.35 -6.30 -5.75
C THR A 13 -16.19 -5.83 -4.87
N PHE A 14 -16.10 -6.32 -3.63
CA PHE A 14 -15.00 -5.95 -2.74
C PHE A 14 -13.67 -6.50 -3.22
N PHE A 15 -13.61 -7.73 -3.73
CA PHE A 15 -12.41 -8.29 -4.36
C PHE A 15 -11.88 -7.37 -5.47
N LEU A 16 -12.76 -6.90 -6.36
CA LEU A 16 -12.37 -5.99 -7.44
C LEU A 16 -11.89 -4.64 -6.90
N LEU A 17 -12.61 -4.04 -5.94
CA LEU A 17 -12.22 -2.75 -5.36
C LEU A 17 -10.85 -2.81 -4.67
N PHE A 18 -10.60 -3.87 -3.89
CA PHE A 18 -9.31 -4.09 -3.24
C PHE A 18 -8.20 -4.32 -4.26
N SER A 19 -8.48 -5.07 -5.33
CA SER A 19 -7.50 -5.34 -6.39
C SER A 19 -7.14 -4.09 -7.19
N LEU A 20 -8.13 -3.24 -7.50
CA LEU A 20 -7.90 -1.96 -8.17
C LEU A 20 -7.11 -0.98 -7.28
N TYR A 21 -7.43 -0.92 -5.99
CA TYR A 21 -6.67 -0.12 -5.04
C TYR A 21 -5.22 -0.60 -4.95
N PHE A 22 -5.01 -1.90 -4.83
CA PHE A 22 -3.68 -2.50 -4.83
C PHE A 22 -2.91 -2.16 -6.10
N LEU A 23 -3.55 -2.24 -7.27
CA LEU A 23 -2.90 -1.93 -8.54
C LEU A 23 -2.40 -0.47 -8.56
N GLY A 24 -3.19 0.46 -8.00
CA GLY A 24 -2.77 1.86 -7.84
C GLY A 24 -1.54 2.01 -6.93
N ASP A 25 -1.56 1.39 -5.75
CA ASP A 25 -0.43 1.42 -4.80
C ASP A 25 0.82 0.74 -5.38
N ALA A 26 0.64 -0.38 -6.09
CA ALA A 26 1.70 -1.11 -6.77
C ALA A 26 2.40 -0.27 -7.83
N PHE A 27 1.63 0.44 -8.68
CA PHE A 27 2.22 1.34 -9.67
C PHE A 27 2.91 2.54 -9.03
N TYR A 28 2.34 3.12 -7.98
CA TYR A 28 2.97 4.21 -7.24
C TYR A 28 4.32 3.81 -6.63
N ARG A 29 4.38 2.63 -6.00
CA ARG A 29 5.63 2.08 -5.45
C ARG A 29 6.61 1.70 -6.54
N TRP A 30 6.13 1.09 -7.63
CA TRP A 30 6.98 0.73 -8.76
C TRP A 30 7.63 1.97 -9.36
N ASP A 31 6.90 3.07 -9.55
CA ASP A 31 7.44 4.32 -10.07
C ASP A 31 8.69 4.75 -9.27
N GLY A 32 8.59 4.77 -7.94
CA GLY A 32 9.71 5.12 -7.06
C GLY A 32 10.88 4.14 -7.05
N ILE A 33 10.63 2.82 -7.21
CA ILE A 33 11.71 1.81 -7.12
C ILE A 33 12.25 1.41 -8.52
N SER A 34 11.56 1.77 -9.60
CA SER A 34 11.94 1.48 -10.98
C SER A 34 13.31 2.04 -11.36
N PHE A 35 13.78 3.06 -10.64
CA PHE A 35 15.10 3.66 -10.78
C PHE A 35 16.23 2.76 -10.24
N TYR A 36 15.94 1.84 -9.33
CA TYR A 36 16.95 1.10 -8.57
C TYR A 36 16.96 -0.40 -8.83
N MET A 37 15.87 -0.97 -9.34
CA MET A 37 15.77 -2.41 -9.58
C MET A 37 14.93 -2.72 -10.82
N ARG A 38 15.14 -3.91 -11.39
CA ARG A 38 14.35 -4.36 -12.54
C ARG A 38 12.97 -4.81 -12.10
N PHE A 39 11.97 -4.72 -12.97
CA PHE A 39 10.60 -5.15 -12.65
C PHE A 39 10.54 -6.63 -12.25
N ALA A 40 11.39 -7.46 -12.85
CA ALA A 40 11.51 -8.88 -12.51
C ALA A 40 11.96 -9.12 -11.04
N GLU A 41 12.78 -8.23 -10.49
CA GLU A 41 13.25 -8.30 -9.09
C GLU A 41 12.17 -7.82 -8.11
N PHE A 42 11.30 -6.90 -8.56
CA PHE A 42 10.13 -6.45 -7.79
C PHE A 42 9.01 -7.50 -7.75
N LEU A 43 8.88 -8.29 -8.80
CA LEU A 43 7.72 -9.14 -9.06
C LEU A 43 7.40 -10.15 -7.95
N PRO A 44 8.36 -10.82 -7.28
CA PRO A 44 8.07 -11.73 -6.18
C PRO A 44 7.47 -11.01 -4.96
N GLN A 45 8.02 -9.85 -4.59
CA GLN A 45 7.54 -9.05 -3.47
C GLN A 45 6.15 -8.49 -3.78
N LEU A 46 5.95 -8.00 -5.00
CA LEU A 46 4.65 -7.52 -5.48
C LEU A 46 3.61 -8.65 -5.47
N SER A 47 3.99 -9.84 -5.92
CA SER A 47 3.10 -11.01 -5.95
C SER A 47 2.67 -11.42 -4.55
N LEU A 48 3.61 -11.49 -3.60
CA LEU A 48 3.31 -11.80 -2.20
C LEU A 48 2.38 -10.75 -1.58
N ALA A 49 2.67 -9.46 -1.80
CA ALA A 49 1.83 -8.38 -1.31
C ALA A 49 0.41 -8.47 -1.89
N PHE A 50 0.28 -8.79 -3.18
CA PHE A 50 -1.02 -8.96 -3.83
C PHE A 50 -1.82 -10.11 -3.22
N ILE A 51 -1.17 -11.24 -2.91
CA ILE A 51 -1.81 -12.39 -2.27
C ILE A 51 -2.35 -12.02 -0.89
N LEU A 52 -1.50 -11.43 -0.04
CA LEU A 52 -1.89 -11.03 1.32
C LEU A 52 -3.02 -10.00 1.30
N TRP A 53 -2.93 -9.02 0.40
CA TRP A 53 -3.97 -8.01 0.24
C TRP A 53 -5.30 -8.60 -0.24
N THR A 54 -5.24 -9.56 -1.15
CA THR A 54 -6.43 -10.29 -1.64
C THR A 54 -7.08 -11.10 -0.51
N LEU A 55 -6.30 -11.81 0.30
CA LEU A 55 -6.80 -12.57 1.45
C LEU A 55 -7.48 -11.65 2.48
N PHE A 56 -6.87 -10.50 2.76
CA PHE A 56 -7.47 -9.49 3.62
C PHE A 56 -8.79 -8.95 3.06
N GLY A 57 -8.82 -8.61 1.76
CA GLY A 57 -10.04 -8.16 1.09
C GLY A 57 -11.16 -9.20 1.10
N ALA A 58 -10.83 -10.48 0.93
CA ALA A 58 -11.78 -11.58 1.01
C ALA A 58 -12.35 -11.75 2.43
N ALA A 59 -11.50 -11.71 3.46
CA ALA A 59 -11.93 -11.77 4.86
C ALA A 59 -12.85 -10.58 5.21
N PHE A 60 -12.51 -9.39 4.75
CA PHE A 60 -13.33 -8.19 4.92
C PHE A 60 -14.70 -8.31 4.24
N ALA A 61 -14.75 -8.82 3.01
CA ALA A 61 -16.01 -9.06 2.30
C ALA A 61 -16.90 -10.09 3.00
N ILE A 62 -16.31 -11.16 3.55
CA ILE A 62 -17.02 -12.15 4.36
C ILE A 62 -17.61 -11.47 5.61
N GLY A 63 -16.82 -10.67 6.33
CA GLY A 63 -17.28 -9.92 7.50
C GLY A 63 -18.46 -9.00 7.19
N ILE A 64 -18.37 -8.23 6.09
CA ILE A 64 -19.47 -7.37 5.62
C ILE A 64 -20.72 -8.19 5.33
N TRP A 65 -20.58 -9.32 4.62
CA TRP A 65 -21.74 -10.14 4.29
C TRP A 65 -22.39 -10.75 5.55
N VAL A 66 -21.60 -11.18 6.54
CA VAL A 66 -22.12 -11.69 7.82
C VAL A 66 -22.91 -10.59 8.56
N VAL A 67 -22.36 -9.38 8.66
CA VAL A 67 -23.04 -8.23 9.28
C VAL A 67 -24.32 -7.89 8.52
N MET A 68 -24.26 -7.83 7.19
CA MET A 68 -25.42 -7.59 6.33
C MET A 68 -26.51 -8.66 6.50
N PHE A 69 -26.13 -9.94 6.60
CA PHE A 69 -27.07 -11.04 6.76
C PHE A 69 -27.70 -11.06 8.16
N ALA A 70 -26.91 -10.78 9.20
CA ALA A 70 -27.43 -10.60 10.56
C ALA A 70 -28.43 -9.44 10.62
N PHE A 71 -28.10 -8.30 10.00
CA PHE A 71 -28.99 -7.15 9.87
C PHE A 71 -30.30 -7.51 9.14
N TYR A 72 -30.21 -8.21 8.00
CA TYR A 72 -31.38 -8.71 7.27
C TYR A 72 -32.28 -9.59 8.13
N LYS A 73 -31.71 -10.45 8.98
CA LYS A 73 -32.47 -11.34 9.87
C LYS A 73 -33.12 -10.59 11.05
N ALA A 74 -32.49 -9.51 11.53
CA ALA A 74 -32.97 -8.72 12.66
C ALA A 74 -34.17 -7.82 12.32
N ILE A 75 -34.37 -7.47 11.04
CA ILE A 75 -35.49 -6.61 10.61
C ILE A 75 -36.82 -7.38 10.71
N PRO A 76 -37.81 -6.89 11.50
CA PRO A 76 -39.13 -7.51 11.56
C PRO A 76 -39.87 -7.35 10.22
N LYS A 77 -40.14 -8.48 9.57
CA LYS A 77 -40.81 -8.56 8.26
C LYS A 77 -42.25 -8.02 8.27
N THR A 78 -42.82 -7.87 9.46
CA THR A 78 -44.15 -7.30 9.70
C THR A 78 -44.19 -5.78 9.51
N LEU A 79 -43.08 -5.07 9.71
CA LEU A 79 -43.02 -3.60 9.63
C LEU A 79 -42.46 -3.09 8.30
N LEU A 80 -41.48 -3.80 7.71
CA LEU A 80 -40.99 -3.51 6.37
C LEU A 80 -40.76 -4.82 5.58
N PRO A 81 -41.35 -4.97 4.37
CA PRO A 81 -41.09 -6.10 3.50
C PRO A 81 -39.72 -5.96 2.80
N VAL A 82 -38.63 -6.02 3.56
CA VAL A 82 -37.27 -5.93 3.03
C VAL A 82 -36.83 -7.28 2.47
N ARG A 83 -36.33 -7.30 1.23
CA ARG A 83 -35.70 -8.48 0.62
C ARG A 83 -34.18 -8.36 0.66
N VAL A 84 -33.46 -9.48 0.53
CA VAL A 84 -31.99 -9.57 0.66
C VAL A 84 -31.24 -8.64 -0.32
N GLU A 85 -31.81 -8.37 -1.49
CA GLU A 85 -31.23 -7.48 -2.50
C GLU A 85 -31.09 -6.04 -1.99
N HIS A 86 -32.03 -5.58 -1.17
CA HIS A 86 -32.06 -4.23 -0.63
C HIS A 86 -30.92 -4.04 0.38
N THR A 87 -30.75 -5.00 1.28
CA THR A 87 -29.65 -4.97 2.25
C THR A 87 -28.30 -5.13 1.55
N THR A 88 -28.23 -5.93 0.49
CA THR A 88 -27.00 -6.08 -0.31
C THR A 88 -26.62 -4.76 -0.99
N ALA A 89 -27.56 -4.11 -1.67
CA ALA A 89 -27.33 -2.84 -2.35
C ALA A 89 -26.93 -1.73 -1.35
N LEU A 90 -27.57 -1.69 -0.18
CA LEU A 90 -27.27 -0.73 0.87
C LEU A 90 -25.82 -0.85 1.37
N PHE A 91 -25.37 -2.08 1.68
CA PHE A 91 -24.01 -2.30 2.19
C PHE A 91 -22.94 -2.02 1.13
N ILE A 92 -23.20 -2.34 -0.14
CA ILE A 92 -22.30 -1.96 -1.25
C ILE A 92 -22.25 -0.43 -1.37
N PHE A 93 -23.40 0.25 -1.31
CA PHE A 93 -23.46 1.71 -1.41
C PHE A 93 -22.72 2.39 -0.25
N ILE A 94 -22.93 1.95 0.99
CA ILE A 94 -22.20 2.43 2.17
C ILE A 94 -20.70 2.19 2.01
N GLY A 95 -20.30 0.99 1.55
CA GLY A 95 -18.90 0.66 1.28
C GLY A 95 -18.26 1.58 0.24
N LEU A 96 -18.96 1.86 -0.87
CA LEU A 96 -18.51 2.79 -1.90
C LEU A 96 -18.39 4.24 -1.39
N LEU A 97 -19.33 4.69 -0.55
CA LEU A 97 -19.25 6.01 0.08
C LEU A 97 -18.03 6.13 1.00
N ILE A 98 -17.76 5.11 1.82
CA ILE A 98 -16.57 5.07 2.69
C ILE A 98 -15.30 5.08 1.83
N LEU A 99 -15.25 4.26 0.78
CA LEU A 99 -14.12 4.23 -0.16
C LEU A 99 -13.90 5.60 -0.81
N MET A 100 -14.96 6.26 -1.27
CA MET A 100 -14.89 7.61 -1.86
C MET A 100 -14.31 8.62 -0.87
N GLN A 101 -14.69 8.56 0.41
CA GLN A 101 -14.15 9.43 1.46
C GLN A 101 -12.67 9.13 1.75
N LEU A 102 -12.27 7.86 1.76
CA LEU A 102 -10.87 7.45 1.94
C LEU A 102 -9.99 7.90 0.77
N VAL A 103 -10.44 7.70 -0.48
CA VAL A 103 -9.75 8.15 -1.69
C VAL A 103 -9.58 9.67 -1.67
N LYS A 104 -10.63 10.42 -1.32
CA LYS A 104 -10.54 11.87 -1.15
C LYS A 104 -9.49 12.26 -0.12
N ARG A 105 -9.51 11.62 1.06
CA ARG A 105 -8.56 11.93 2.15
C ARG A 105 -7.10 11.72 1.75
N TYR A 106 -6.83 10.67 0.97
CA TYR A 106 -5.47 10.33 0.57
C TYR A 106 -4.96 11.10 -0.66
N HIS A 107 -5.79 11.24 -1.72
CA HIS A 107 -5.34 11.84 -2.98
C HIS A 107 -5.55 13.36 -3.06
N PHE A 108 -6.49 13.91 -2.28
CA PHE A 108 -6.78 15.34 -2.28
C PHE A 108 -6.70 15.94 -0.86
N PRO A 109 -5.56 15.79 -0.16
CA PRO A 109 -5.41 16.31 1.21
C PRO A 109 -5.55 17.84 1.29
N TYR A 110 -5.34 18.55 0.17
CA TYR A 110 -5.42 20.00 0.07
C TYR A 110 -6.72 20.53 -0.54
N VAL A 111 -7.65 19.66 -0.94
CA VAL A 111 -9.00 20.08 -1.37
C VAL A 111 -9.90 20.12 -0.14
N TYR A 112 -9.76 21.21 0.60
CA TYR A 112 -10.60 21.57 1.72
C TYR A 112 -12.01 21.92 1.24
N LEU A 113 -12.85 20.88 1.06
CA LEU A 113 -14.31 21.06 0.93
C LEU A 113 -14.94 21.63 2.22
N THR A 114 -14.13 21.99 3.22
CA THR A 114 -14.50 22.73 4.42
C THR A 114 -14.84 24.19 4.13
N ASP A 115 -14.47 24.76 2.97
CA ASP A 115 -14.92 26.12 2.60
C ASP A 115 -16.37 26.16 2.10
N PHE A 116 -17.01 25.00 1.85
CA PHE A 116 -18.39 24.98 1.39
C PHE A 116 -19.39 24.29 2.33
N ILE A 117 -18.98 23.44 3.27
CA ILE A 117 -19.96 22.60 3.98
C ILE A 117 -19.54 22.29 5.43
N THR A 118 -19.96 23.15 6.37
CA THR A 118 -20.10 22.85 7.81
C THR A 118 -21.29 21.90 8.07
N ILE A 119 -21.28 20.72 7.45
CA ILE A 119 -22.27 19.67 7.73
C ILE A 119 -21.66 18.75 8.79
N SER A 120 -22.20 18.85 10.01
CA SER A 120 -21.95 17.91 11.10
C SER A 120 -22.15 16.47 10.64
N ILE A 121 -21.35 15.51 11.14
CA ILE A 121 -21.45 14.08 10.85
C ILE A 121 -22.91 13.57 10.90
N ALA A 122 -23.72 14.07 11.84
CA ALA A 122 -25.14 13.76 11.97
C ALA A 122 -25.99 14.09 10.72
N LYS A 123 -25.69 15.19 10.02
CA LYS A 123 -26.40 15.61 8.80
C LYS A 123 -25.93 14.82 7.57
N ILE A 124 -24.65 14.40 7.52
CA ILE A 124 -24.18 13.43 6.51
C ILE A 124 -24.91 12.11 6.70
N LEU A 125 -24.99 11.61 7.94
CA LEU A 125 -25.73 10.38 8.26
C LEU A 125 -27.22 10.51 7.95
N LEU A 126 -27.82 11.68 8.16
CA LEU A 126 -29.21 11.97 7.80
C LEU A 126 -29.40 11.93 6.27
N ILE A 127 -28.55 12.62 5.51
CA ILE A 127 -28.60 12.64 4.04
C ILE A 127 -28.37 11.25 3.47
N VAL A 128 -27.38 10.50 4.00
CA VAL A 128 -27.11 9.11 3.62
C VAL A 128 -28.27 8.21 4.01
N GLY A 129 -28.90 8.42 5.16
CA GLY A 129 -30.09 7.69 5.60
C GLY A 129 -31.31 7.94 4.72
N ILE A 130 -31.53 9.20 4.31
CA ILE A 130 -32.59 9.59 3.39
C ILE A 130 -32.30 9.05 1.98
N LEU A 131 -31.08 9.16 1.47
CA LEU A 131 -30.67 8.56 0.20
C LEU A 131 -30.78 7.04 0.25
N ALA A 132 -30.40 6.38 1.34
CA ALA A 132 -30.55 4.95 1.53
C ALA A 132 -32.03 4.53 1.58
N ALA A 133 -32.90 5.34 2.19
CA ALA A 133 -34.34 5.11 2.24
C ALA A 133 -34.98 5.33 0.86
N VAL A 134 -34.58 6.37 0.13
CA VAL A 134 -35.04 6.68 -1.24
C VAL A 134 -34.53 5.64 -2.23
N VAL A 135 -33.27 5.21 -2.13
CA VAL A 135 -32.69 4.11 -2.93
C VAL A 135 -33.32 2.77 -2.55
N SER A 136 -33.64 2.52 -1.29
CA SER A 136 -34.39 1.31 -0.89
C SER A 136 -35.84 1.34 -1.38
N TRP A 137 -36.46 2.52 -1.43
CA TRP A 137 -37.84 2.71 -1.86
C TRP A 137 -37.98 2.64 -3.39
N LEU A 138 -37.24 3.46 -4.15
CA LEU A 138 -37.20 3.43 -5.62
C LEU A 138 -36.50 2.18 -6.17
N GLY A 139 -35.46 1.70 -5.49
CA GLY A 139 -34.67 0.54 -5.91
C GLY A 139 -35.34 -0.79 -5.64
N SER A 140 -36.43 -0.86 -4.87
CA SER A 140 -37.06 -2.15 -4.53
C SER A 140 -37.51 -2.98 -5.73
N LYS A 141 -37.83 -2.31 -6.85
CA LYS A 141 -38.24 -2.94 -8.11
C LYS A 141 -37.07 -3.23 -9.07
N TYR A 142 -35.94 -2.56 -8.91
CA TYR A 142 -34.79 -2.61 -9.84
C TYR A 142 -33.48 -3.10 -9.21
N ALA A 143 -33.41 -3.26 -7.88
CA ALA A 143 -32.18 -3.57 -7.14
C ALA A 143 -31.57 -4.91 -7.59
N GLU A 144 -32.39 -5.95 -7.75
CA GLU A 144 -31.89 -7.23 -8.28
C GLU A 144 -31.30 -7.03 -9.68
N ARG A 145 -31.99 -6.27 -10.54
CA ARG A 145 -31.56 -6.01 -11.93
C ARG A 145 -30.26 -5.22 -12.00
N ILE A 146 -30.10 -4.20 -11.14
CA ILE A 146 -28.90 -3.38 -11.05
C ILE A 146 -27.74 -4.21 -10.51
N LEU A 147 -27.95 -4.99 -9.45
CA LEU A 147 -26.91 -5.84 -8.86
C LEU A 147 -26.45 -6.91 -9.86
N THR A 148 -27.36 -7.53 -10.60
CA THR A 148 -26.98 -8.49 -11.64
C THR A 148 -26.26 -7.82 -12.80
N TRP A 149 -26.75 -6.65 -13.25
CA TRP A 149 -26.08 -5.90 -14.32
C TRP A 149 -24.66 -5.46 -13.92
N LEU A 150 -24.48 -5.02 -12.67
CA LEU A 150 -23.18 -4.67 -12.14
C LEU A 150 -22.28 -5.90 -12.07
N ASP A 151 -22.78 -7.01 -11.52
CA ASP A 151 -22.04 -8.29 -11.44
C ASP A 151 -21.59 -8.77 -12.82
N ASP A 152 -22.44 -8.66 -13.84
CA ASP A 152 -22.12 -9.00 -15.24
C ASP A 152 -21.04 -8.06 -15.81
N ARG A 153 -21.11 -6.76 -15.54
CA ARG A 153 -20.11 -5.77 -16.01
C ARG A 153 -18.75 -5.90 -15.33
N ILE A 154 -18.72 -6.21 -14.04
CA ILE A 154 -17.46 -6.40 -13.30
C ILE A 154 -16.85 -7.78 -13.54
N SER A 155 -17.65 -8.76 -14.02
CA SER A 155 -17.20 -10.13 -14.27
C SER A 155 -15.87 -10.26 -15.04
N PRO A 156 -15.66 -9.60 -16.18
CA PRO A 156 -14.39 -9.70 -16.91
C PRO A 156 -13.19 -9.20 -16.09
N LEU A 157 -13.36 -8.10 -15.35
CA LEU A 157 -12.32 -7.55 -14.48
C LEU A 157 -12.01 -8.48 -13.30
N VAL A 158 -13.04 -9.10 -12.70
CA VAL A 158 -12.86 -10.09 -11.64
C VAL A 158 -12.06 -11.29 -12.14
N TRP A 159 -12.36 -11.78 -13.35
CA TRP A 159 -11.61 -12.89 -13.94
C TRP A 159 -10.16 -12.52 -14.28
N LEU A 160 -9.92 -11.29 -14.75
CA LEU A 160 -8.58 -10.77 -14.95
C LEU A 160 -7.78 -10.79 -13.63
N PHE A 161 -8.32 -10.22 -12.55
CA PHE A 161 -7.63 -10.22 -11.26
C PHE A 161 -7.51 -11.61 -10.63
N ALA A 162 -8.47 -12.51 -10.87
CA ALA A 162 -8.35 -13.91 -10.45
C ALA A 162 -7.20 -14.62 -11.18
N PHE A 163 -7.03 -14.35 -12.48
CA PHE A 163 -5.90 -14.86 -13.25
C PHE A 163 -4.57 -14.29 -12.75
N LEU A 164 -4.52 -12.98 -12.47
CA LEU A 164 -3.34 -12.34 -11.87
C LEU A 164 -3.02 -12.91 -10.49
N PHE A 165 -4.03 -13.18 -9.66
CA PHE A 165 -3.84 -13.77 -8.34
C PHE A 165 -3.26 -15.18 -8.44
N THR A 166 -3.79 -15.99 -9.36
CA THR A 166 -3.27 -17.35 -9.62
C THR A 166 -1.82 -17.30 -10.10
N SER A 167 -1.52 -16.36 -10.99
CA SER A 167 -0.15 -16.13 -11.48
C SER A 167 0.78 -15.67 -10.36
N ALA A 168 0.33 -14.77 -9.49
CA ALA A 168 1.08 -14.29 -8.33
C ALA A 168 1.39 -15.43 -7.34
N VAL A 169 0.43 -16.33 -7.10
CA VAL A 169 0.66 -17.54 -6.27
C VAL A 169 1.73 -18.41 -6.89
N LEU A 170 1.66 -18.69 -8.20
CA LEU A 170 2.68 -19.46 -8.90
C LEU A 170 4.06 -18.80 -8.80
N ILE A 171 4.17 -17.52 -9.13
CA ILE A 171 5.43 -16.76 -9.03
C ILE A 171 6.00 -16.86 -7.61
N THR A 172 5.16 -16.66 -6.59
CA THR A 172 5.61 -16.71 -5.19
C THR A 172 6.11 -18.10 -4.81
N VAL A 173 5.39 -19.16 -5.17
CA VAL A 173 5.79 -20.54 -4.90
C VAL A 173 7.09 -20.91 -5.61
N PHE A 174 7.24 -20.54 -6.89
CA PHE A 174 8.48 -20.78 -7.63
C PHE A 174 9.67 -20.00 -7.07
N ASN A 175 9.45 -18.78 -6.57
CA ASN A 175 10.53 -17.96 -6.00
C ASN A 175 10.89 -18.36 -4.56
N ILE A 176 9.96 -18.91 -3.76
CA ILE A 176 10.27 -19.46 -2.42
C ILE A 176 11.33 -20.57 -2.53
N GLY A 177 11.31 -21.38 -3.60
CA GLY A 177 12.32 -22.41 -3.87
C GLY A 177 13.71 -21.89 -4.27
N PHE A 178 13.84 -20.62 -4.65
CA PHE A 178 15.13 -19.96 -4.90
C PHE A 178 15.58 -19.05 -3.74
N THR A 179 14.73 -18.92 -2.71
CA THR A 179 15.02 -18.20 -1.47
C THR A 179 15.19 -19.16 -0.30
N GLU A 180 15.54 -20.42 -0.55
CA GLU A 180 16.56 -20.99 0.34
C GLU A 180 17.74 -20.05 0.17
N ALA A 181 17.92 -19.18 1.16
CA ALA A 181 19.23 -18.63 1.45
C ALA A 181 20.15 -19.85 1.41
N SER A 182 20.84 -20.04 0.28
CA SER A 182 22.08 -20.77 0.30
C SER A 182 22.76 -20.21 1.53
N PRO A 183 23.05 -21.03 2.57
CA PRO A 183 23.85 -20.52 3.66
C PRO A 183 25.00 -19.86 2.93
N VAL A 184 25.24 -18.59 3.20
CA VAL A 184 26.44 -17.93 2.70
C VAL A 184 27.56 -18.72 3.35
N GLN A 185 27.92 -19.85 2.74
CA GLN A 185 29.19 -20.51 2.90
C GLN A 185 30.09 -19.37 2.51
N ALA A 186 30.74 -18.82 3.52
CA ALA A 186 31.89 -17.99 3.36
C ALA A 186 33.01 -18.85 2.73
N ASN A 187 32.77 -19.39 1.53
CA ASN A 187 33.80 -19.79 0.60
C ASN A 187 34.42 -18.47 0.15
N ARG A 188 35.26 -17.91 1.02
CA ARG A 188 36.31 -16.99 0.61
C ARG A 188 37.10 -17.75 -0.44
N PRO A 189 37.12 -17.34 -1.72
CA PRO A 189 38.07 -17.91 -2.63
C PRO A 189 39.45 -17.56 -2.07
N HIS A 190 40.18 -18.58 -1.57
CA HIS A 190 41.63 -18.48 -1.43
C HIS A 190 42.16 -18.31 -2.84
N VAL A 191 42.29 -17.08 -3.28
CA VAL A 191 42.99 -16.75 -4.53
C VAL A 191 44.46 -16.95 -4.21
N ALA A 192 44.95 -18.17 -4.47
CA ALA A 192 46.35 -18.50 -4.50
C ALA A 192 47.02 -17.72 -5.65
N GLY A 193 47.40 -16.49 -5.37
CA GLY A 193 48.10 -15.60 -6.29
C GLY A 193 48.39 -14.29 -5.58
N GLN A 194 49.61 -14.18 -5.01
CA GLN A 194 50.13 -13.02 -4.26
C GLN A 194 49.05 -12.04 -3.79
N GLU A 195 48.42 -12.36 -2.66
CA GLU A 195 47.44 -11.48 -2.03
C GLU A 195 48.12 -10.14 -1.70
N LYS A 196 47.93 -9.13 -2.55
CA LYS A 196 47.97 -7.75 -2.07
C LYS A 196 46.95 -7.68 -0.95
N ILE A 197 47.43 -7.58 0.29
CA ILE A 197 46.60 -7.40 1.48
C ILE A 197 45.70 -6.21 1.18
N ARG A 198 44.43 -6.47 0.86
CA ARG A 198 43.45 -5.42 0.61
C ARG A 198 43.03 -4.89 1.98
N PRO A 199 43.00 -3.56 2.18
CA PRO A 199 42.52 -3.01 3.43
C PRO A 199 41.03 -3.34 3.60
N ASN A 200 40.62 -3.60 4.84
CA ASN A 200 39.21 -3.59 5.20
C ASN A 200 38.72 -2.14 5.18
N ILE A 201 37.57 -1.89 4.55
CA ILE A 201 36.97 -0.56 4.49
C ILE A 201 35.71 -0.56 5.33
N ILE A 202 35.66 0.29 6.35
CA ILE A 202 34.47 0.51 7.17
C ILE A 202 33.89 1.86 6.77
N PHE A 203 32.65 1.84 6.29
CA PHE A 203 31.92 3.05 5.88
C PHE A 203 30.78 3.32 6.87
N VAL A 204 30.89 4.44 7.60
CA VAL A 204 29.89 4.86 8.59
C VAL A 204 29.18 6.11 8.08
N LEU A 205 27.85 6.04 7.99
CA LEU A 205 26.98 7.13 7.58
C LEU A 205 26.02 7.46 8.72
N MET A 206 25.79 8.75 8.98
CA MET A 206 24.86 9.24 10.00
C MET A 206 23.76 10.05 9.33
N ASP A 207 22.50 9.74 9.62
CA ASP A 207 21.35 10.46 9.07
C ASP A 207 21.14 11.80 9.79
N ALA A 208 20.87 12.84 9.02
CA ALA A 208 20.62 14.21 9.50
C ALA A 208 21.72 14.85 10.38
N LEU A 209 22.94 14.31 10.42
CA LEU A 209 24.06 14.92 11.15
C LEU A 209 24.55 16.19 10.44
N THR A 210 24.68 17.30 11.17
CA THR A 210 25.22 18.56 10.67
C THR A 210 26.59 18.87 11.25
N ALA A 211 27.50 19.36 10.41
CA ALA A 211 28.82 19.84 10.84
C ALA A 211 28.72 21.00 11.85
N LEU A 212 27.63 21.79 11.81
CA LEU A 212 27.43 22.94 12.70
C LEU A 212 27.32 22.55 14.18
N ASP A 213 26.91 21.30 14.46
CA ASP A 213 26.72 20.79 15.81
C ASP A 213 27.83 19.81 16.24
N MET A 214 28.99 19.83 15.57
CA MET A 214 30.11 18.94 15.85
C MET A 214 31.33 19.70 16.36
N GLN A 215 31.94 19.21 17.44
CA GLN A 215 33.14 19.81 18.04
C GLN A 215 34.32 19.90 17.05
N VAL A 216 34.52 18.88 16.21
CA VAL A 216 35.61 18.85 15.22
C VAL A 216 35.54 20.01 14.21
N TYR A 217 34.35 20.60 14.02
CA TYR A 217 34.10 21.73 13.14
C TYR A 217 33.92 23.06 13.89
N GLY A 218 34.22 23.10 15.20
CA GLY A 218 34.21 24.32 16.01
C GLY A 218 32.96 24.55 16.86
N TYR A 219 32.09 23.53 17.03
CA TYR A 219 30.95 23.66 17.94
C TYR A 219 31.39 23.68 19.40
N ASN A 220 30.82 24.60 20.19
CA ASN A 220 31.25 24.87 21.56
C ASN A 220 30.87 23.77 22.58
N ARG A 221 29.89 22.91 22.27
CA ARG A 221 29.41 21.88 23.21
C ARG A 221 29.99 20.51 22.86
N GLU A 222 30.12 19.66 23.88
CA GLU A 222 30.67 18.31 23.73
C GLU A 222 29.68 17.29 23.16
N THR A 223 29.25 17.50 21.92
CA THR A 223 28.26 16.65 21.23
C THR A 223 28.85 15.42 20.57
N THR A 224 30.14 15.45 20.21
CA THR A 224 30.80 14.38 19.45
C THR A 224 32.20 14.04 19.97
N PRO A 225 32.38 13.74 21.27
CA PRO A 225 33.71 13.61 21.89
C PRO A 225 34.55 12.48 21.27
N PHE A 226 33.96 11.33 20.97
CA PHE A 226 34.68 10.22 20.34
C PHE A 226 35.14 10.52 18.90
N ILE A 227 34.33 11.23 18.13
CA ILE A 227 34.69 11.65 16.77
C ILE A 227 35.82 12.69 16.83
N SER A 228 35.77 13.60 17.80
CA SER A 228 36.82 14.59 18.03
C SER A 228 38.15 13.97 18.42
N GLU A 229 38.14 12.91 19.26
CA GLU A 229 39.36 12.18 19.57
C GLU A 229 39.91 11.46 18.34
N TRP A 230 39.06 10.74 17.61
CA TRP A 230 39.43 10.02 16.40
C TRP A 230 39.96 10.94 15.29
N ALA A 231 39.40 12.16 15.19
CA ALA A 231 39.79 13.15 14.18
C ALA A 231 41.24 13.64 14.31
N LYS A 232 41.87 13.50 15.49
CA LYS A 232 43.28 13.90 15.70
C LYS A 232 44.25 13.10 14.82
N ASP A 233 43.91 11.84 14.55
CA ASP A 233 44.72 10.91 13.74
C ASP A 233 44.10 10.65 12.36
N ALA A 234 43.10 11.44 11.96
CA ALA A 234 42.37 11.27 10.70
C ALA A 234 42.47 12.48 9.77
N VAL A 235 42.16 12.27 8.49
CA VAL A 235 42.02 13.37 7.52
C VAL A 235 40.61 13.94 7.62
N VAL A 236 40.49 15.18 8.08
CA VAL A 236 39.21 15.89 8.20
C VAL A 236 38.94 16.75 6.97
N PHE A 237 37.77 16.56 6.35
CA PHE A 237 37.32 17.37 5.22
C PHE A 237 36.46 18.54 5.71
N ASN A 238 36.96 19.78 5.55
CA ASN A 238 36.25 21.01 5.92
C ASN A 238 35.29 21.54 4.83
N ARG A 239 35.31 20.91 3.64
CA ARG A 239 34.50 21.31 2.47
C ARG A 239 33.84 20.10 1.81
N ALA A 240 33.26 19.22 2.63
CA ALA A 240 32.41 18.12 2.17
C ALA A 240 30.96 18.60 2.04
N TYR A 241 30.38 18.48 0.85
CA TYR A 241 29.01 18.90 0.58
C TYR A 241 28.13 17.70 0.29
N SER A 242 26.92 17.68 0.87
CA SER A 242 25.92 16.68 0.49
C SER A 242 25.48 16.87 -0.95
N ALA A 243 25.28 15.76 -1.67
CA ALA A 243 24.75 15.79 -3.02
C ALA A 243 23.28 16.28 -3.05
N SER A 244 22.55 16.14 -1.95
CA SER A 244 21.16 16.58 -1.81
C SER A 244 20.82 16.93 -0.35
N ASN A 245 19.76 17.72 -0.15
CA ASN A 245 19.21 18.05 1.18
C ASN A 245 18.22 17.00 1.70
N TRP A 246 18.01 15.88 1.01
CA TRP A 246 17.11 14.80 1.42
C TRP A 246 17.84 13.45 1.48
N THR A 247 17.51 12.64 2.48
CA THR A 247 18.19 11.36 2.80
C THR A 247 18.24 10.41 1.61
N THR A 248 17.13 10.22 0.88
CA THR A 248 17.05 9.29 -0.26
C THR A 248 18.04 9.66 -1.37
N PRO A 249 17.95 10.84 -2.02
CA PRO A 249 18.89 11.19 -3.08
C PRO A 249 20.34 11.35 -2.60
N GLY A 250 20.56 11.78 -1.35
CA GLY A 250 21.90 11.89 -0.76
C GLY A 250 22.58 10.54 -0.60
N THR A 251 21.87 9.56 -0.04
CA THR A 251 22.38 8.19 0.16
C THR A 251 22.60 7.49 -1.18
N MET A 252 21.69 7.67 -2.14
CA MET A 252 21.85 7.09 -3.48
C MET A 252 23.08 7.64 -4.22
N SER A 253 23.40 8.92 -4.06
CA SER A 253 24.63 9.49 -4.61
C SER A 253 25.89 8.84 -4.03
N ILE A 254 25.89 8.50 -2.74
CA ILE A 254 27.01 7.80 -2.10
C ILE A 254 27.16 6.38 -2.64
N LEU A 255 26.05 5.63 -2.75
CA LEU A 255 26.07 4.24 -3.18
C LEU A 255 26.40 4.07 -4.67
N THR A 256 25.96 4.99 -5.51
CA THR A 256 26.15 4.92 -6.97
C THR A 256 27.36 5.68 -7.47
N GLY A 257 27.90 6.62 -6.69
CA GLY A 257 28.90 7.58 -7.14
C GLY A 257 28.38 8.60 -8.17
N GLN A 258 27.06 8.71 -8.33
CA GLN A 258 26.43 9.59 -9.32
C GLN A 258 25.77 10.81 -8.68
N ARG A 259 25.55 11.87 -9.47
CA ARG A 259 24.82 13.07 -9.04
C ARG A 259 23.30 12.81 -9.03
N PRO A 260 22.50 13.54 -8.23
CA PRO A 260 21.05 13.34 -8.18
C PRO A 260 20.35 13.45 -9.52
N TRP A 261 20.76 14.38 -10.40
CA TRP A 261 20.17 14.48 -11.75
C TRP A 261 20.54 13.31 -12.69
N THR A 262 21.51 12.47 -12.31
CA THR A 262 21.91 11.28 -13.05
C THR A 262 21.20 10.03 -12.56
N HIS A 263 21.16 9.81 -11.23
CA HIS A 263 20.47 8.64 -10.65
C HIS A 263 18.96 8.84 -10.45
N ARG A 264 18.49 10.09 -10.61
CA ARG A 264 17.09 10.53 -10.59
C ARG A 264 16.37 10.16 -9.29
#